data_AF-A0AAP3DKD2-F1
#
_entry.id   AF-A0AAP3DKD2-F1
#
_cell.length_a   1.000
_cell.length_b   1.000
_cell.length_c   1.000
_cell.angle_alpha   90.00
_cell.angle_beta   90.00
_cell.angle_gamma   90.00
#
_symmetry.space_group_name_H-M   'P 1'
#
loop_
_entity.id
_entity.type
_entity.pdbx_description
1 polymer ?
#
loop_
_entity_poly.entity_id
_entity_poly.type
_entity_poly.pdbx_seq_one_letter_code
_entity_poly.pdbx_strand_id
1 'polypeptide(L)'
;MLNNKIENVVLAAKSGCLRSREMIYKDFVPIINDYVYKNWFKVQNESTLTKRLLDRLDESIDSYQQEKGSFSRLARINLERAFRQFIKNRKFTREKLTSMNEYIDEDKNTLSEVLPDVLADIESTIIDRESIKEKIALLAKGDLRKQAILLAWSDGFYNDSSLSELLAQLFGGKPESHRRTITRFRAFCQAALSQTA
;
A
#
# COMPACT_ATOMS: atom_id res chain seq x y z
N MET A 1 -31.44 5.05 -18.82
CA MET A 1 -30.46 4.12 -18.24
C MET A 1 -29.08 4.70 -18.49
N LEU A 2 -28.41 5.23 -17.46
CA LEU A 2 -27.08 5.84 -17.62
C LEU A 2 -26.07 4.72 -17.90
N ASN A 3 -25.62 4.70 -19.14
CA ASN A 3 -24.65 3.77 -19.69
C ASN A 3 -23.27 4.23 -19.17
N ASN A 4 -22.93 3.88 -17.92
CA ASN A 4 -21.69 4.34 -17.32
C ASN A 4 -20.49 3.83 -18.13
N LYS A 5 -19.60 4.77 -18.48
CA LYS A 5 -18.47 4.55 -19.40
C LYS A 5 -17.52 3.44 -18.93
N ILE A 6 -17.37 3.27 -17.61
CA ILE A 6 -16.44 2.30 -17.02
C ILE A 6 -16.98 0.86 -17.08
N GLU A 7 -18.28 0.65 -16.93
CA GLU A 7 -18.92 -0.67 -16.99
C GLU A 7 -18.79 -1.26 -18.40
N ASN A 8 -18.98 -0.44 -19.44
CA ASN A 8 -18.74 -0.85 -20.83
C ASN A 8 -17.26 -1.18 -21.09
N VAL A 9 -16.35 -0.38 -20.53
CA VAL A 9 -14.90 -0.65 -20.62
C VAL A 9 -14.56 -1.97 -19.93
N VAL A 10 -15.15 -2.27 -18.77
CA VAL A 10 -14.91 -3.52 -18.04
C VAL A 10 -15.46 -4.73 -18.80
N LEU A 11 -16.65 -4.64 -19.38
CA LEU A 11 -17.21 -5.72 -20.19
C LEU A 11 -16.34 -6.00 -21.45
N ALA A 12 -15.81 -4.96 -22.08
CA ALA A 12 -14.87 -5.10 -23.19
C ALA A 12 -13.54 -5.72 -22.73
N ALA A 13 -13.01 -5.29 -21.58
CA ALA A 13 -11.78 -5.86 -21.00
C ALA A 13 -11.94 -7.35 -20.66
N LYS A 14 -13.08 -7.71 -20.04
CA LYS A 14 -13.46 -9.10 -19.75
C LYS A 14 -13.59 -9.96 -21.01
N SER A 15 -14.02 -9.36 -22.12
CA SER A 15 -14.09 -10.02 -23.43
C SER A 15 -12.72 -10.13 -24.13
N GLY A 16 -11.63 -9.69 -23.49
CA GLY A 16 -10.27 -9.79 -24.01
C GLY A 16 -9.71 -8.51 -24.64
N CYS A 17 -10.43 -7.37 -24.60
CA CYS A 17 -9.92 -6.11 -25.15
C CYS A 17 -8.78 -5.54 -24.28
N LEU A 18 -7.54 -5.64 -24.77
CA LEU A 18 -6.34 -5.14 -24.09
C LEU A 18 -6.41 -3.65 -23.78
N ARG A 19 -6.83 -2.82 -24.75
CA ARG A 19 -6.96 -1.37 -24.57
C ARG A 19 -7.94 -1.01 -23.47
N SER A 20 -9.05 -1.74 -23.37
CA SER A 20 -10.03 -1.53 -22.30
C SER A 20 -9.46 -1.97 -20.94
N ARG A 21 -8.66 -3.03 -20.90
CA ARG A 21 -7.94 -3.46 -19.69
C ARG A 21 -6.95 -2.39 -19.25
N GLU A 22 -6.13 -1.87 -20.16
CA GLU A 22 -5.18 -0.78 -19.90
C GLU A 22 -5.86 0.47 -19.35
N MET A 23 -7.04 0.83 -19.84
CA MET A 23 -7.82 1.96 -19.30
C MET A 23 -8.21 1.73 -17.84
N ILE A 24 -8.62 0.51 -17.47
CA ILE A 24 -8.92 0.18 -16.07
C ILE A 24 -7.65 0.27 -15.22
N TYR A 25 -6.52 -0.25 -15.71
CA TYR A 25 -5.24 -0.11 -15.02
C TYR A 25 -4.85 1.35 -14.82
N LYS A 26 -5.05 2.21 -15.83
CA LYS A 26 -4.76 3.64 -15.74
C LYS A 26 -5.54 4.31 -14.59
N ASP A 27 -6.78 3.88 -14.36
CA ASP A 27 -7.64 4.44 -13.32
C ASP A 27 -7.32 3.87 -11.93
N PHE A 28 -7.01 2.58 -11.83
CA PHE A 28 -6.86 1.89 -10.54
C PHE A 28 -5.42 1.78 -10.02
N VAL A 29 -4.41 1.76 -10.88
CA VAL A 29 -3.00 1.69 -10.45
C VAL A 29 -2.60 2.86 -9.55
N PRO A 30 -2.96 4.13 -9.85
CA PRO A 30 -2.67 5.24 -8.95
C PRO A 30 -3.29 5.04 -7.56
N ILE A 31 -4.53 4.56 -7.50
CA ILE A 31 -5.24 4.31 -6.23
C ILE A 31 -4.58 3.16 -5.45
N ILE A 32 -4.17 2.08 -6.14
CA ILE A 32 -3.43 0.98 -5.53
C ILE A 32 -2.10 1.47 -4.98
N ASN A 33 -1.34 2.27 -5.75
CA ASN A 33 -0.05 2.78 -5.34
C ASN A 33 -0.18 3.72 -4.13
N ASP A 34 -1.14 4.65 -4.15
CA ASP A 34 -1.42 5.52 -3.00
C ASP A 34 -1.84 4.70 -1.76
N TYR A 35 -2.65 3.67 -1.95
CA TYR A 35 -3.09 2.82 -0.85
C TYR A 35 -1.95 1.97 -0.24
N VAL A 36 -1.11 1.37 -1.09
CA VAL A 36 0.12 0.67 -0.67
C VAL A 36 1.04 1.63 0.05
N TYR A 37 1.21 2.83 -0.51
CA TYR A 37 2.00 3.90 0.08
C TYR A 37 1.46 4.26 1.46
N LYS A 38 0.19 4.64 1.63
CA LYS A 38 -0.40 4.99 2.94
C LYS A 38 -0.35 3.87 3.98
N ASN A 39 -0.16 2.62 3.56
CA ASN A 39 -0.07 1.46 4.44
C ASN A 39 1.30 0.76 4.40
N TRP A 40 2.33 1.41 3.85
CA TRP A 40 3.66 0.82 3.62
C TRP A 40 4.25 0.26 4.91
N PHE A 41 4.08 1.01 6.01
CA PHE A 41 4.57 0.62 7.33
C PHE A 41 3.93 -0.67 7.84
N LYS A 42 2.74 -1.06 7.38
CA LYS A 42 2.04 -2.29 7.80
C LYS A 42 2.48 -3.52 7.02
N VAL A 43 3.28 -3.36 5.96
CA VAL A 43 3.71 -4.46 5.08
C VAL A 43 5.22 -4.62 5.06
N GLN A 44 5.69 -5.87 5.04
CA GLN A 44 7.12 -6.17 4.96
C GLN A 44 7.69 -6.03 3.54
N ASN A 45 6.84 -6.18 2.52
CA ASN A 45 7.25 -6.13 1.12
C ASN A 45 6.12 -5.52 0.29
N GLU A 46 6.32 -4.26 -0.10
CA GLU A 46 5.38 -3.48 -0.90
C GLU A 46 5.14 -4.13 -2.26
N SER A 47 6.18 -4.59 -2.95
CA SER A 47 6.07 -5.21 -4.28
C SER A 47 5.17 -6.45 -4.28
N THR A 48 5.22 -7.27 -3.22
CA THR A 48 4.35 -8.45 -3.07
C THR A 48 2.91 -8.03 -2.83
N LEU A 49 2.68 -6.97 -2.05
CA LEU A 49 1.33 -6.43 -1.85
C LEU A 49 0.79 -5.84 -3.16
N THR A 50 1.57 -5.00 -3.85
CA THR A 50 1.17 -4.39 -5.12
C THR A 50 0.79 -5.45 -6.14
N LYS A 51 1.62 -6.49 -6.33
CA LYS A 51 1.28 -7.62 -7.19
C LYS A 51 -0.06 -8.27 -6.79
N ARG A 52 -0.25 -8.54 -5.50
CA ARG A 52 -1.49 -9.16 -4.98
C ARG A 52 -2.74 -8.31 -5.24
N LEU A 53 -2.60 -6.99 -5.17
CA LEU A 53 -3.69 -6.06 -5.45
C LEU A 53 -3.99 -5.97 -6.95
N LEU A 54 -2.97 -5.97 -7.81
CA LEU A 54 -3.15 -6.03 -9.26
C LEU A 54 -3.80 -7.36 -9.70
N ASP A 55 -3.34 -8.50 -9.17
CA ASP A 55 -3.96 -9.81 -9.43
C ASP A 55 -5.45 -9.78 -9.04
N ARG A 56 -5.80 -9.13 -7.91
CA ARG A 56 -7.19 -9.02 -7.46
C ARG A 56 -8.02 -8.08 -8.34
N LEU A 57 -7.41 -7.05 -8.91
CA LEU A 57 -8.06 -6.18 -9.89
C LEU A 57 -8.42 -6.97 -11.15
N ASP A 58 -7.50 -7.79 -11.66
CA ASP A 58 -7.77 -8.70 -12.78
C ASP A 58 -8.92 -9.66 -12.48
N GLU A 59 -8.90 -10.33 -11.33
CA GLU A 59 -10.01 -11.20 -10.92
C GLU A 59 -11.35 -10.46 -10.83
N SER A 60 -11.32 -9.17 -10.46
CA SER A 60 -12.52 -8.34 -10.39
C SER A 60 -13.04 -7.98 -11.77
N ILE A 61 -12.17 -7.79 -12.76
CA ILE A 61 -12.54 -7.60 -14.17
C ILE A 61 -13.19 -8.88 -14.70
N ASP A 62 -12.55 -10.03 -14.49
CA ASP A 62 -12.99 -11.31 -15.04
C ASP A 62 -14.32 -11.77 -14.41
N SER A 63 -14.50 -11.53 -13.10
CA SER A 63 -15.73 -11.88 -12.37
C SER A 63 -16.85 -10.85 -12.47
N TYR A 64 -16.63 -9.70 -13.12
CA TYR A 64 -17.61 -8.63 -13.18
C TYR A 64 -18.92 -9.06 -13.84
N GLN A 65 -20.02 -8.64 -13.22
CA GLN A 65 -21.40 -8.92 -13.60
C GLN A 65 -22.19 -7.62 -13.45
N GLN A 66 -22.67 -7.08 -14.57
CA GLN A 66 -23.32 -5.78 -14.63
C GLN A 66 -24.59 -5.72 -13.76
N GLU A 67 -25.32 -6.83 -13.71
CA GLU A 67 -26.51 -7.04 -12.89
C GLU A 67 -26.25 -6.96 -11.37
N LYS A 68 -24.98 -7.14 -10.94
CA LYS A 68 -24.60 -7.06 -9.52
C LYS A 68 -24.17 -5.66 -9.08
N GLY A 69 -24.14 -4.68 -9.98
CA GLY A 69 -23.88 -3.27 -9.68
C GLY A 69 -22.58 -2.73 -10.29
N SER A 70 -22.06 -1.65 -9.69
CA SER A 70 -20.91 -0.92 -10.24
C SER A 70 -19.59 -1.67 -10.08
N PHE A 71 -18.82 -1.72 -11.16
CA PHE A 71 -17.47 -2.29 -11.16
C PHE A 71 -16.55 -1.58 -10.15
N SER A 72 -16.60 -0.25 -10.08
CA SER A 72 -15.74 0.53 -9.18
C SER A 72 -15.94 0.13 -7.73
N ARG A 73 -17.20 -0.11 -7.34
CA ARG A 73 -17.52 -0.60 -5.99
C ARG A 73 -16.99 -2.03 -5.77
N LEU A 74 -17.20 -2.93 -6.74
CA LEU A 74 -16.70 -4.31 -6.66
C LEU A 74 -15.18 -4.35 -6.51
N ALA A 75 -14.46 -3.64 -7.39
CA ALA A 75 -13.00 -3.58 -7.41
C ALA A 75 -12.45 -3.06 -6.08
N ARG A 76 -12.96 -1.94 -5.56
CA ARG A 76 -12.53 -1.39 -4.26
C ARG A 76 -12.74 -2.36 -3.10
N ILE A 77 -13.92 -2.99 -3.01
CA ILE A 77 -14.21 -3.99 -1.96
C ILE A 77 -13.25 -5.18 -2.06
N ASN A 78 -12.98 -5.66 -3.26
CA ASN A 78 -12.10 -6.79 -3.48
C ASN A 78 -10.64 -6.46 -3.15
N LEU A 79 -10.16 -5.28 -3.54
CA LEU A 79 -8.83 -4.77 -3.20
C LEU A 79 -8.64 -4.65 -1.69
N GLU A 80 -9.62 -4.07 -0.99
CA GLU A 80 -9.56 -3.94 0.47
C GLU A 80 -9.57 -5.31 1.16
N ARG A 81 -10.39 -6.25 0.67
CA ARG A 81 -10.38 -7.63 1.17
C ARG A 81 -9.04 -8.31 0.94
N ALA A 82 -8.43 -8.13 -0.23
CA ALA A 82 -7.11 -8.68 -0.53
C ALA A 82 -6.03 -8.11 0.38
N PHE A 83 -6.05 -6.82 0.65
CA PHE A 83 -5.15 -6.19 1.62
C PHE A 83 -5.35 -6.75 3.03
N ARG A 84 -6.59 -6.79 3.52
CA ARG A 84 -6.91 -7.35 4.86
C ARG A 84 -6.45 -8.81 4.99
N GLN A 85 -6.62 -9.62 3.94
CA GLN A 85 -6.11 -10.99 3.90
C GLN A 85 -4.59 -11.03 3.90
N PHE A 86 -3.93 -10.17 3.14
CA PHE A 86 -2.47 -10.08 3.08
C PHE A 86 -1.87 -9.79 4.46
N ILE A 87 -2.45 -8.82 5.18
CA ILE A 87 -2.04 -8.49 6.56
C ILE A 87 -2.35 -9.66 7.52
N LYS A 88 -3.57 -10.21 7.47
CA LYS A 88 -4.01 -11.29 8.37
C LYS A 88 -3.14 -12.55 8.23
N ASN A 89 -2.77 -12.92 7.01
CA ASN A 89 -2.00 -14.13 6.72
C ASN A 89 -0.52 -14.02 7.17
N ARG A 90 -0.02 -12.81 7.48
CA ARG A 90 1.38 -12.59 7.89
C ARG A 90 1.58 -12.30 9.39
N LYS A 91 0.54 -12.46 10.22
CA LYS A 91 0.54 -12.25 11.69
C LYS A 91 1.12 -10.89 12.14
N PHE A 92 0.32 -9.82 12.09
CA PHE A 92 0.32 -8.75 13.12
C PHE A 92 -0.98 -7.91 13.08
N THR A 93 -1.12 -7.09 14.13
CA THR A 93 -2.29 -6.69 14.93
C THR A 93 -3.37 -5.86 14.22
N ARG A 94 -4.62 -6.10 14.63
CA ARG A 94 -5.77 -5.19 14.42
C ARG A 94 -5.53 -3.93 15.23
N GLU A 95 -5.21 -2.82 14.57
CA GLU A 95 -5.54 -1.47 15.04
C GLU A 95 -5.51 -0.51 13.83
N LYS A 96 -6.58 0.29 13.73
CA LYS A 96 -6.94 1.28 12.67
C LYS A 96 -6.43 0.96 11.25
N LEU A 97 -7.29 0.30 10.47
CA LEU A 97 -7.17 0.26 9.01
C LEU A 97 -7.65 1.60 8.45
N THR A 98 -6.76 2.33 7.77
CA THR A 98 -7.18 3.45 6.92
C THR A 98 -7.96 2.84 5.76
N SER A 99 -9.25 3.13 5.72
CA SER A 99 -10.14 2.67 4.67
C SER A 99 -9.65 3.22 3.33
N MET A 100 -9.75 2.41 2.27
CA MET A 100 -9.52 2.90 0.91
C MET A 100 -10.57 3.95 0.50
N ASN A 101 -11.64 4.08 1.29
CA ASN A 101 -12.67 5.10 1.15
C ASN A 101 -12.73 5.94 2.44
N GLU A 102 -12.13 7.13 2.44
CA GLU A 102 -12.51 8.22 3.33
C GLU A 102 -12.86 9.44 2.50
N TYR A 103 -14.09 9.91 2.64
CA TYR A 103 -14.49 11.31 2.50
C TYR A 103 -15.86 11.48 3.17
N ILE A 104 -16.03 12.50 3.99
CA ILE A 104 -17.28 12.89 4.68
C ILE A 104 -17.40 14.41 4.56
N ASP A 105 -18.56 14.91 4.12
CA ASP A 105 -18.91 16.33 3.98
C ASP A 105 -19.37 16.94 5.31
N GLU A 106 -19.58 18.26 5.27
CA GLU A 106 -19.86 19.16 6.39
C GLU A 106 -21.24 18.96 7.09
N ASP A 107 -22.11 18.08 6.59
CA ASP A 107 -23.33 17.58 7.27
C ASP A 107 -23.16 16.17 7.87
N LYS A 108 -21.94 15.61 7.88
CA LYS A 108 -21.59 14.18 8.03
C LYS A 108 -21.97 13.32 6.82
N ASN A 109 -22.01 13.86 5.61
CA ASN A 109 -22.42 13.11 4.42
C ASN A 109 -21.24 12.77 3.49
N THR A 110 -20.94 11.49 3.25
CA THR A 110 -19.83 11.04 2.37
C THR A 110 -19.91 11.59 0.94
N LEU A 111 -19.17 12.67 0.63
CA LEU A 111 -18.97 13.17 -0.74
C LEU A 111 -17.49 13.05 -1.14
N SER A 112 -17.19 12.15 -2.07
CA SER A 112 -15.89 12.10 -2.76
C SER A 112 -16.11 12.23 -4.26
N GLU A 113 -16.39 13.46 -4.70
CA GLU A 113 -16.29 13.86 -6.10
C GLU A 113 -15.77 15.30 -6.17
N VAL A 114 -14.46 15.46 -6.10
CA VAL A 114 -13.72 16.48 -6.85
C VAL A 114 -12.40 15.83 -7.27
N LEU A 115 -12.18 15.69 -8.57
CA LEU A 115 -10.85 15.40 -9.13
C LEU A 115 -9.93 16.58 -8.79
N PRO A 116 -8.91 16.43 -7.93
CA PRO A 116 -7.98 17.50 -7.65
C PRO A 116 -6.85 17.52 -8.68
N ASP A 117 -6.37 18.72 -8.95
CA ASP A 117 -5.19 19.00 -9.77
C ASP A 117 -3.98 18.23 -9.21
N VAL A 118 -3.44 17.29 -9.99
CA VAL A 118 -2.51 16.20 -9.60
C VAL A 118 -1.12 16.71 -9.19
N LEU A 119 -0.95 18.02 -8.99
CA LEU A 119 0.34 18.65 -8.65
C LEU A 119 0.40 19.18 -7.22
N ALA A 120 -0.74 19.57 -6.61
CA ALA A 120 -0.75 20.14 -5.26
C ALA A 120 -0.71 19.09 -4.13
N ASP A 121 -1.26 17.89 -4.37
CA ASP A 121 -1.30 16.81 -3.38
C ASP A 121 0.01 16.01 -3.31
N ILE A 122 0.94 16.26 -4.24
CA ILE A 122 2.30 15.70 -4.20
C ILE A 122 3.10 16.39 -3.10
N GLU A 123 2.95 17.71 -2.90
CA GLU A 123 3.71 18.44 -1.89
C GLU A 123 3.28 18.09 -0.46
N SER A 124 1.97 18.01 -0.19
CA SER A 124 1.41 17.58 1.10
C SER A 124 1.81 16.13 1.45
N THR A 125 1.69 15.20 0.49
CA THR A 125 2.05 13.79 0.71
C THR A 125 3.55 13.56 0.79
N ILE A 126 4.38 14.42 0.16
CA ILE A 126 5.83 14.44 0.35
C ILE A 126 6.16 14.93 1.76
N ILE A 127 5.53 16.01 2.24
CA ILE A 127 5.75 16.55 3.60
C ILE A 127 5.42 15.49 4.67
N ASP A 128 4.32 14.76 4.51
CA ASP A 128 3.97 13.66 5.41
C ASP A 128 4.97 12.49 5.32
N ARG A 129 5.54 12.23 4.13
CA ARG A 129 6.60 11.22 3.95
C ARG A 129 7.88 11.60 4.67
N GLU A 130 8.29 12.85 4.51
CA GLU A 130 9.51 13.39 5.09
C GLU A 130 9.37 13.42 6.61
N SER A 131 8.23 13.86 7.13
CA SER A 131 7.91 13.80 8.56
C SER A 131 7.96 12.38 9.14
N ILE A 132 7.41 11.38 8.43
CA ILE A 132 7.48 9.97 8.86
C ILE A 132 8.92 9.44 8.79
N LYS A 133 9.65 9.72 7.71
CA LYS A 133 11.06 9.33 7.57
C LYS A 133 11.94 9.97 8.65
N GLU A 134 11.71 11.24 8.97
CA GLU A 134 12.40 11.95 10.05
C GLU A 134 12.09 11.35 11.41
N LYS A 135 10.82 11.06 11.72
CA LYS A 135 10.44 10.34 12.95
C LYS A 135 11.12 8.98 13.05
N ILE A 136 11.14 8.22 11.96
CA ILE A 136 11.81 6.91 11.92
C ILE A 136 13.33 7.08 12.08
N ALA A 137 13.95 8.08 11.45
CA ALA A 137 15.37 8.39 11.62
C ALA A 137 15.71 8.77 13.07
N LEU A 138 14.83 9.50 13.75
CA LEU A 138 14.95 9.77 15.19
C LEU A 138 14.84 8.49 16.02
N LEU A 139 13.97 7.54 15.66
CA LEU A 139 13.83 6.24 16.33
C LEU A 139 15.07 5.33 16.17
N ALA A 140 15.88 5.55 15.13
CA ALA A 140 17.17 4.88 14.94
C ALA A 140 18.37 5.64 15.52
N LYS A 141 18.16 6.84 16.07
CA LYS A 141 19.24 7.70 16.57
C LYS A 141 20.04 6.98 17.66
N GLY A 142 21.35 6.85 17.44
CA GLY A 142 22.28 6.22 18.38
C GLY A 142 22.48 4.71 18.19
N ASP A 143 21.81 4.08 17.22
CA ASP A 143 22.02 2.66 16.88
C ASP A 143 22.41 2.53 15.40
N LEU A 144 23.71 2.34 15.16
CA LEU A 144 24.28 2.23 13.82
C LEU A 144 23.66 1.09 12.99
N ARG A 145 23.21 0.00 13.64
CA ARG A 145 22.57 -1.11 12.95
C ARG A 145 21.16 -0.75 12.48
N LYS A 146 20.39 -0.04 13.31
CA LYS A 146 19.07 0.47 12.92
C LYS A 146 19.17 1.52 11.83
N GLN A 147 20.18 2.39 11.88
CA GLN A 147 20.43 3.39 10.83
C GLN A 147 20.74 2.72 9.49
N ALA A 148 21.58 1.69 9.46
CA ALA A 148 21.86 0.93 8.23
C ALA A 148 20.61 0.24 7.66
N ILE A 149 19.73 -0.27 8.54
CA ILE A 149 18.42 -0.83 8.13
C ILE A 149 17.54 0.24 7.49
N LEU A 150 17.48 1.43 8.07
CA LEU A 150 16.69 2.53 7.50
C LEU A 150 17.23 3.01 6.16
N LEU A 151 18.54 3.11 6.03
CA LEU A 151 19.18 3.52 4.78
C LEU A 151 18.87 2.51 3.66
N ALA A 152 18.96 1.22 3.97
CA ALA A 152 18.56 0.18 3.03
C ALA A 152 17.08 0.31 2.62
N TRP A 153 16.17 0.57 3.57
CA TRP A 153 14.75 0.78 3.25
C TRP A 153 14.48 2.09 2.49
N SER A 154 15.25 3.16 2.73
CA SER A 154 15.10 4.41 1.97
C SER A 154 15.53 4.26 0.52
N ASP A 155 16.50 3.38 0.27
CA ASP A 155 17.03 3.08 -1.06
C ASP A 155 16.18 2.02 -1.81
N GLY A 156 15.05 1.61 -1.24
CA GLY A 156 14.14 0.63 -1.83
C GLY A 156 14.56 -0.84 -1.62
N PHE A 157 15.54 -1.10 -0.76
CA PHE A 157 16.05 -2.44 -0.48
C PHE A 157 15.26 -3.13 0.64
N TYR A 158 14.11 -3.69 0.29
CA TYR A 158 13.17 -4.32 1.24
C TYR A 158 13.36 -5.84 1.40
N ASN A 159 14.40 -6.44 0.79
CA ASN A 159 14.66 -7.87 0.95
C ASN A 159 15.39 -8.14 2.28
N ASP A 160 14.64 -8.53 3.30
CA ASP A 160 15.17 -8.82 4.65
C ASP A 160 16.26 -9.91 4.66
N SER A 161 16.28 -10.84 3.70
CA SER A 161 17.30 -11.89 3.64
C SER A 161 18.62 -11.34 3.14
N SER A 162 18.58 -10.58 2.06
CA SER A 162 19.79 -9.94 1.53
C SER A 162 20.28 -8.81 2.45
N LEU A 163 19.35 -8.12 3.13
CA LEU A 163 19.69 -7.11 4.13
C LEU A 163 20.34 -7.72 5.37
N SER A 164 19.89 -8.90 5.83
CA SER A 164 20.51 -9.54 6.99
C SER A 164 21.92 -10.06 6.70
N GLU A 165 22.18 -10.49 5.46
CA GLU A 165 23.53 -10.83 4.98
C GLU A 165 24.43 -9.60 4.92
N LEU A 166 23.93 -8.49 4.37
CA LEU A 166 24.66 -7.22 4.33
C LEU A 166 25.01 -6.71 5.73
N LEU A 167 24.06 -6.79 6.68
CA LEU A 167 24.32 -6.41 8.07
C LEU A 167 25.32 -7.34 8.76
N ALA A 168 25.33 -8.63 8.43
CA ALA A 168 26.34 -9.57 8.91
C ALA A 168 27.74 -9.22 8.41
N GLN A 169 27.85 -8.78 7.15
CA GLN A 169 29.11 -8.30 6.58
C GLN A 169 29.59 -7.01 7.24
N LEU A 170 28.68 -6.05 7.49
CA LEU A 170 29.03 -4.73 8.02
C LEU A 170 29.31 -4.73 9.54
N PHE A 171 28.55 -5.50 10.32
CA PHE A 171 28.58 -5.45 11.79
C PHE A 171 29.03 -6.76 12.44
N GLY A 172 29.37 -7.78 11.64
CA GLY A 172 29.72 -9.12 12.10
C GLY A 172 28.51 -9.90 12.64
N GLY A 173 28.73 -11.15 13.04
CA GLY A 173 27.69 -12.03 13.60
C GLY A 173 26.90 -12.82 12.54
N LYS A 174 25.85 -13.52 12.98
CA LYS A 174 25.07 -14.42 12.12
C LYS A 174 23.93 -13.67 11.41
N PRO A 175 23.68 -13.89 10.10
CA PRO A 175 22.55 -13.28 9.37
C PRO A 175 21.20 -13.50 10.06
N GLU A 176 20.97 -14.67 10.66
CA GLU A 176 19.75 -14.95 11.44
C GLU A 176 19.54 -13.99 12.63
N SER A 177 20.62 -13.58 13.28
CA SER A 177 20.55 -12.59 14.36
C SER A 177 20.13 -11.24 13.82
N HIS A 178 20.68 -10.83 12.67
CA HIS A 178 20.33 -9.57 12.02
C HIS A 178 18.91 -9.58 11.47
N ARG A 179 18.44 -10.71 10.93
CA ARG A 179 17.05 -10.89 10.51
C ARG A 179 16.08 -10.64 11.68
N ARG A 180 16.39 -11.17 12.87
CA ARG A 180 15.60 -10.87 14.08
C ARG A 180 15.64 -9.39 14.46
N THR A 181 16.81 -8.74 14.34
CA THR A 181 16.96 -7.30 14.58
C THR A 181 16.10 -6.48 13.62
N ILE A 182 16.13 -6.78 12.31
CA ILE A 182 15.29 -6.15 11.28
C ILE A 182 13.81 -6.27 11.65
N THR A 183 13.34 -7.49 11.96
CA THR A 183 11.94 -7.73 12.32
C THR A 183 11.52 -6.98 13.58
N ARG A 184 12.34 -7.01 14.63
CA ARG A 184 12.06 -6.29 15.89
C ARG A 184 12.05 -4.78 15.69
N PHE A 185 13.01 -4.27 14.93
CA PHE A 185 13.09 -2.85 14.65
C PHE A 185 11.91 -2.38 13.78
N ARG A 186 11.50 -3.17 12.78
CA ARG A 186 10.27 -2.92 12.02
C ARG A 186 9.03 -2.86 12.92
N ALA A 187 8.86 -3.83 13.80
CA ALA A 187 7.73 -3.85 14.74
C ALA A 187 7.74 -2.64 15.70
N PHE A 188 8.93 -2.23 16.14
CA PHE A 188 9.10 -1.03 16.96
C PHE A 188 8.71 0.24 16.21
N CYS A 189 9.18 0.42 14.96
CA CYS A 189 8.79 1.54 14.12
C CYS A 189 7.27 1.55 13.86
N GLN A 190 6.67 0.39 13.58
CA GLN A 190 5.22 0.25 13.38
C GLN A 190 4.43 0.71 14.61
N ALA A 191 4.83 0.27 15.81
CA ALA A 191 4.17 0.65 17.05
C ALA A 191 4.33 2.13 17.40
N ALA A 192 5.50 2.71 17.11
CA ALA A 192 5.76 4.13 17.36
C ALA A 192 4.93 5.01 16.42
N LEU A 193 4.82 4.64 15.14
CA LEU A 193 4.04 5.39 14.16
C LEU A 193 2.53 5.26 14.38
N SER A 194 2.06 4.11 14.88
CA SER A 194 0.63 3.90 15.18
C SER A 194 0.15 4.65 16.42
N GLN A 195 1.04 5.06 17.33
CA GLN A 195 0.68 5.87 18.51
C GLN A 195 0.59 7.38 18.21
N THR A 196 1.14 7.81 17.07
CA THR A 196 1.16 9.22 16.65
C THR A 196 0.09 9.59 15.61
N ALA A 197 -0.82 8.67 15.30
CA ALA A 197 -1.92 8.81 14.33
C ALA A 197 -3.30 8.63 15.00
#